data_AF-A0A2V5YXW6-F1
#
_entry.id   AF-A0A2V5YXW6-F1
#
_cell.length_a   1.000
_cell.length_b   1.000
_cell.length_c   1.000
_cell.angle_alpha   90.00
_cell.angle_beta   90.00
_cell.angle_gamma   90.00
#
_symmetry.space_group_name_H-M   'P 1'
#
loop_
_entity.id
_entity.type
_entity.pdbx_description
1 polymer ?
#
loop_
_entity_poly.entity_id
_entity_poly.type
_entity_poly.pdbx_seq_one_letter_code
_entity_poly.pdbx_strand_id
1 'polypeptide(L)'
;MEVRPERRPEGPEVQSKGYSGDGALQAFQAFSPTPAIPAPLLTFEGLSNADNLALYGGRVVPPDPDGDVGPNHYVEIINLVFAVYDKQGNRLTGPTKIGDLWAGFAIPDCTDPSGDPIALYDQLEDRWILSQFTTSGLFDPTKPFWNCVAISTTGDPTGTYYRYAFETTFNGVFYFPDYPKYGVWTNSYLLTSRDFGPTTEYGISVYALEKNKMINGEPNARAVHFFLDSAVVPISQIGDGLLPADIDGTRRPIDRAPAPIVGTMDNDGPYGAPFDALNVYELSVQWRSTPTASLNLTTQLPVASFDSIFPCSPGSRDCLPQPGVAPAQYLDILSYRQRPTWRLAYRNFGTYEAMVTNQSVEALPGVAGVRWYEIRRANGQFSLYQQGTYAPNDGVHRWMGSIAMDKKGDMALGYSVVNGVDVYPGIRYTGRLSGDPLGQMTLGEGVIINGSGSQLTTLSRWGDYTSMNIDPTDDCTFWYVNEYYQITELAAFQTRIASFKLPGCQ
;
A
#
# COMPACT_ATOMS: atom_id res chain seq x y z
N MET A 1 -20.66 -6.95 4.66
CA MET A 1 -20.52 -7.51 3.30
C MET A 1 -19.05 -7.56 3.00
N GLU A 2 -18.54 -8.70 2.52
CA GLU A 2 -17.20 -8.73 1.94
C GLU A 2 -17.30 -8.07 0.57
N VAL A 3 -16.60 -6.95 0.37
CA VAL A 3 -16.74 -6.14 -0.87
C VAL A 3 -16.18 -6.89 -2.07
N ARG A 4 -15.25 -7.80 -1.81
CA ARG A 4 -14.69 -8.71 -2.79
C ARG A 4 -14.43 -10.05 -2.12
N PRO A 5 -15.19 -11.12 -2.43
CA PRO A 5 -14.74 -12.45 -2.07
C PRO A 5 -13.45 -12.68 -2.84
N GLU A 6 -12.29 -12.58 -2.17
CA GLU A 6 -11.08 -13.12 -2.75
C GLU A 6 -11.43 -14.55 -3.17
N ARG A 7 -11.17 -14.91 -4.43
CA ARG A 7 -11.34 -16.30 -4.88
C ARG A 7 -10.37 -17.16 -4.07
N ARG A 8 -10.83 -17.63 -2.90
CA ARG A 8 -10.25 -18.74 -2.15
C ARG A 8 -10.55 -19.98 -3.00
N PRO A 9 -9.72 -20.26 -4.03
CA PRO A 9 -8.44 -20.90 -3.75
C PRO A 9 -7.21 -20.44 -4.57
N GLU A 10 -7.21 -19.28 -5.23
CA GLU A 10 -6.25 -19.03 -6.33
C GLU A 10 -4.87 -18.48 -5.91
N GLY A 11 -4.56 -18.45 -4.60
CA GLY A 11 -3.20 -18.29 -4.08
C GLY A 11 -2.79 -19.51 -3.25
N PRO A 12 -1.50 -19.92 -3.25
CA PRO A 12 -1.04 -21.05 -2.47
C PRO A 12 -1.20 -20.77 -0.96
N GLU A 13 -2.09 -21.50 -0.29
CA GLU A 13 -2.10 -21.59 1.16
C GLU A 13 -0.95 -22.51 1.59
N VAL A 14 0.03 -21.96 2.30
CA VAL A 14 1.18 -22.72 2.80
C VAL A 14 1.11 -22.78 4.31
N GLN A 15 1.19 -24.00 4.85
CA GLN A 15 1.32 -24.20 6.29
C GLN A 15 2.70 -23.70 6.74
N SER A 16 2.73 -22.93 7.83
CA SER A 16 3.99 -22.52 8.46
C SER A 16 4.84 -23.76 8.78
N LYS A 17 6.13 -23.69 8.44
CA LYS A 17 7.13 -24.71 8.77
C LYS A 17 7.79 -24.45 10.14
N GLY A 18 7.26 -23.48 10.89
CA GLY A 18 7.89 -22.91 12.08
C GLY A 18 8.88 -21.80 11.72
N TYR A 19 9.11 -20.91 12.69
CA TYR A 19 9.95 -19.73 12.55
C TYR A 19 11.35 -20.04 11.99
N SER A 20 11.68 -19.49 10.82
CA SER A 20 12.98 -19.69 10.17
C SER A 20 14.06 -18.68 10.58
N GLY A 21 13.71 -17.61 11.30
CA GLY A 21 14.65 -16.61 11.80
C GLY A 21 14.70 -15.32 10.95
N ASP A 22 14.67 -14.17 11.61
CA ASP A 22 14.87 -12.86 10.97
C ASP A 22 16.32 -12.35 11.12
N GLY A 23 17.08 -12.41 10.02
CA GLY A 23 18.49 -12.01 9.95
C GLY A 23 18.76 -10.50 9.98
N ALA A 24 17.73 -9.67 9.98
CA ALA A 24 17.85 -8.22 10.18
C ALA A 24 16.89 -7.69 11.26
N LEU A 25 16.49 -8.55 12.20
CA LEU A 25 15.83 -8.14 13.43
C LEU A 25 16.67 -7.10 14.18
N GLN A 26 16.06 -5.95 14.44
CA GLN A 26 16.71 -4.89 15.22
C GLN A 26 16.97 -5.35 16.65
N ALA A 27 18.21 -5.24 17.11
CA ALA A 27 18.56 -5.50 18.49
C ALA A 27 18.11 -4.35 19.40
N PHE A 28 17.18 -4.63 20.31
CA PHE A 28 16.77 -3.67 21.34
C PHE A 28 17.65 -3.85 22.59
N GLN A 29 18.58 -2.93 22.83
CA GLN A 29 19.41 -2.94 24.05
C GLN A 29 18.63 -2.36 25.24
N ALA A 30 18.55 -3.12 26.34
CA ALA A 30 17.77 -2.74 27.52
C ALA A 30 18.29 -1.52 28.32
N PHE A 31 19.44 -0.93 27.95
CA PHE A 31 20.15 0.06 28.79
C PHE A 31 20.52 1.38 28.10
N SER A 32 20.11 1.60 26.84
CA SER A 32 20.33 2.88 26.16
C SER A 32 18.99 3.62 26.04
N PRO A 33 18.89 4.89 26.49
CA PRO A 33 17.65 5.65 26.31
C PRO A 33 17.43 5.89 24.81
N THR A 34 16.41 5.25 24.27
CA THR A 34 15.96 5.47 22.90
C THR A 34 15.50 6.93 22.75
N PRO A 35 16.05 7.72 21.81
CA PRO A 35 15.56 9.06 21.55
C PRO A 35 14.05 9.06 21.34
N ALA A 36 13.31 9.92 22.04
CA ALA A 36 11.85 9.99 21.90
C ALA A 36 11.48 10.44 20.48
N ILE A 37 10.53 9.75 19.85
CA ILE A 37 9.92 10.24 18.62
C ILE A 37 8.99 11.42 18.96
N PRO A 38 8.99 12.51 18.17
CA PRO A 38 8.07 13.62 18.39
C PRO A 38 6.61 13.16 18.33
N ALA A 39 5.78 13.65 19.26
CA ALA A 39 4.34 13.42 19.22
C ALA A 39 3.71 13.98 17.94
N PRO A 40 2.54 13.47 17.52
CA PRO A 40 1.86 14.01 16.36
C PRO A 40 1.56 15.50 16.50
N LEU A 41 1.77 16.25 15.42
CA LEU A 41 1.40 17.66 15.30
C LEU A 41 -0.13 17.82 15.25
N LEU A 42 -0.79 16.88 14.58
CA LEU A 42 -2.24 16.84 14.44
C LEU A 42 -2.69 15.37 14.41
N THR A 43 -3.83 15.08 15.03
CA THR A 43 -4.58 13.84 14.81
C THR A 43 -6.07 14.14 14.74
N PHE A 44 -6.80 13.45 13.86
CA PHE A 44 -8.25 13.58 13.75
C PHE A 44 -8.87 12.27 13.24
N GLU A 45 -10.17 12.11 13.50
CA GLU A 45 -10.96 10.98 13.00
C GLU A 45 -11.13 11.09 11.48
N GLY A 46 -10.87 9.99 10.78
CA GLY A 46 -11.10 9.88 9.36
C GLY A 46 -12.49 9.33 9.03
N LEU A 47 -12.57 8.57 7.94
CA LEU A 47 -13.74 7.81 7.53
C LEU A 47 -13.88 6.53 8.37
N SER A 48 -15.08 5.98 8.41
CA SER A 48 -15.42 4.84 9.24
C SER A 48 -16.36 3.88 8.51
N ASN A 49 -16.52 2.68 9.06
CA ASN A 49 -17.51 1.77 8.50
C ASN A 49 -18.96 2.25 8.72
N ALA A 50 -19.18 3.22 9.62
CA ALA A 50 -20.47 3.87 9.79
C ALA A 50 -20.82 4.75 8.58
N ASP A 51 -19.84 5.33 7.89
CA ASP A 51 -20.06 6.08 6.66
C ASP A 51 -20.56 5.15 5.54
N ASN A 52 -19.97 3.96 5.41
CA ASN A 52 -20.45 2.91 4.50
C ASN A 52 -21.88 2.48 4.84
N LEU A 53 -22.18 2.24 6.13
CA LEU A 53 -23.53 1.92 6.60
C LEU A 53 -24.54 3.00 6.24
N ALA A 54 -24.19 4.28 6.42
CA ALA A 54 -25.06 5.41 6.11
C ALA A 54 -25.35 5.55 4.61
N LEU A 55 -24.36 5.29 3.75
CA LEU A 55 -24.48 5.50 2.30
C LEU A 55 -25.00 4.27 1.53
N TYR A 56 -24.74 3.07 2.03
CA TYR A 56 -25.06 1.80 1.36
C TYR A 56 -26.02 0.90 2.16
N GLY A 57 -26.38 1.27 3.39
CA GLY A 57 -27.24 0.45 4.26
C GLY A 57 -26.55 -0.80 4.82
N GLY A 58 -25.24 -0.93 4.63
CA GLY A 58 -24.45 -2.06 5.12
C GLY A 58 -23.00 -1.69 5.38
N ARG A 59 -22.39 -2.42 6.32
CA ARG A 59 -20.97 -2.34 6.65
C ARG A 59 -20.14 -3.22 5.72
N VAL A 60 -18.91 -2.78 5.44
CA VAL A 60 -17.98 -3.47 4.54
C VAL A 60 -16.77 -4.03 5.29
N VAL A 61 -16.16 -5.06 4.71
CA VAL A 61 -14.87 -5.61 5.14
C VAL A 61 -14.13 -6.02 3.86
N PRO A 62 -12.81 -5.79 3.74
CA PRO A 62 -11.97 -4.96 4.60
C PRO A 62 -12.24 -3.43 4.48
N PRO A 63 -11.60 -2.56 5.30
CA PRO A 63 -11.67 -1.10 5.20
C PRO A 63 -10.79 -0.50 4.11
N ASP A 64 -9.63 -1.09 3.86
CA ASP A 64 -8.64 -0.63 2.88
C ASP A 64 -8.34 0.87 2.96
N PRO A 65 -7.82 1.37 4.11
CA PRO A 65 -7.56 2.79 4.29
C PRO A 65 -6.38 3.25 3.45
N ASP A 66 -6.61 4.28 2.66
CA ASP A 66 -5.60 4.95 1.85
C ASP A 66 -5.81 6.47 1.89
N GLY A 67 -4.77 7.22 1.58
CA GLY A 67 -4.85 8.68 1.56
C GLY A 67 -3.55 9.34 1.16
N ASP A 68 -3.65 10.60 0.77
CA ASP A 68 -2.50 11.42 0.38
C ASP A 68 -2.71 12.89 0.73
N VAL A 69 -1.61 13.64 0.79
CA VAL A 69 -1.55 15.04 1.18
C VAL A 69 -1.10 15.92 0.01
N GLY A 70 -1.90 16.92 -0.31
CA GLY A 70 -1.55 17.99 -1.23
C GLY A 70 -1.20 19.29 -0.50
N PRO A 71 -0.99 20.39 -1.24
CA PRO A 71 -0.62 21.66 -0.65
C PRO A 71 -1.63 22.21 0.35
N ASN A 72 -2.92 21.96 0.10
CA ASN A 72 -4.03 22.56 0.83
C ASN A 72 -5.00 21.53 1.46
N HIS A 73 -4.91 20.26 1.04
CA HIS A 73 -5.91 19.25 1.36
C HIS A 73 -5.27 17.93 1.74
N TYR A 74 -6.00 17.15 2.54
CA TYR A 74 -5.78 15.73 2.71
C TYR A 74 -6.98 14.99 2.11
N VAL A 75 -6.73 13.99 1.27
CA VAL A 75 -7.80 13.12 0.75
C VAL A 75 -7.65 11.76 1.36
N GLU A 76 -8.73 11.26 1.95
CA GLU A 76 -8.82 9.91 2.48
C GLU A 76 -9.82 9.12 1.65
N ILE A 77 -9.51 7.86 1.41
CA ILE A 77 -10.39 6.92 0.76
C ILE A 77 -10.36 5.58 1.52
N ILE A 78 -11.53 5.02 1.77
CA ILE A 78 -11.70 3.70 2.38
C ILE A 78 -12.64 2.90 1.48
N ASN A 79 -12.28 1.67 1.14
CA ASN A 79 -13.00 0.74 0.26
C ASN A 79 -14.04 1.34 -0.73
N LEU A 80 -15.22 1.78 -0.28
CA LEU A 80 -16.30 2.33 -1.12
C LEU A 80 -16.52 3.85 -1.07
N VAL A 81 -15.88 4.58 -0.15
CA VAL A 81 -16.15 6.01 0.10
C VAL A 81 -14.88 6.83 0.28
N PHE A 82 -14.94 8.11 -0.06
CA PHE A 82 -13.84 9.07 0.14
C PHE A 82 -14.32 10.37 0.79
N ALA A 83 -13.37 11.12 1.35
CA ALA A 83 -13.59 12.45 1.91
C ALA A 83 -12.38 13.34 1.69
N VAL A 84 -12.63 14.65 1.68
CA VAL A 84 -11.60 15.69 1.59
C VAL A 84 -11.58 16.46 2.89
N TYR A 85 -10.38 16.69 3.42
CA TYR A 85 -10.14 17.47 4.62
C TYR A 85 -9.21 18.64 4.30
N ASP A 86 -9.31 19.71 5.10
CA ASP A 86 -8.23 20.68 5.18
C ASP A 86 -7.05 20.12 6.00
N LYS A 87 -5.92 20.83 5.98
CA LYS A 87 -4.72 20.42 6.74
C LYS A 87 -4.82 20.65 8.24
N GLN A 88 -5.97 21.09 8.75
CA GLN A 88 -6.31 21.19 10.16
C GLN A 88 -7.22 20.03 10.61
N GLY A 89 -7.60 19.13 9.69
CA GLY A 89 -8.43 17.97 9.97
C GLY A 89 -9.93 18.23 9.90
N ASN A 90 -10.36 19.40 9.42
CA ASN A 90 -11.78 19.66 9.19
C ASN A 90 -12.20 19.01 7.87
N ARG A 91 -13.27 18.20 7.91
CA ARG A 91 -13.86 17.61 6.71
C ARG A 91 -14.54 18.70 5.87
N LEU A 92 -14.05 18.90 4.64
CA LEU A 92 -14.58 19.85 3.67
C LEU A 92 -15.69 19.24 2.83
N THR A 93 -15.49 18.00 2.36
CA THR A 93 -16.48 17.23 1.61
C THR A 93 -16.46 15.77 2.01
N GLY A 94 -17.55 15.07 1.70
CA GLY A 94 -17.73 13.66 2.01
C GLY A 94 -18.40 13.39 3.37
N PRO A 95 -18.67 12.11 3.69
CA PRO A 95 -18.32 10.93 2.90
C PRO A 95 -19.05 10.91 1.55
N THR A 96 -18.33 10.58 0.48
CA THR A 96 -18.87 10.51 -0.88
C THR A 96 -18.64 9.10 -1.42
N LYS A 97 -19.62 8.53 -2.12
CA LYS A 97 -19.47 7.23 -2.79
C LYS A 97 -18.43 7.38 -3.90
N ILE A 98 -17.46 6.48 -3.96
CA ILE A 98 -16.43 6.53 -5.02
C ILE A 98 -17.07 6.49 -6.41
N GLY A 99 -18.09 5.63 -6.59
CA GLY A 99 -18.84 5.50 -7.83
C GLY A 99 -19.53 6.79 -8.32
N ASP A 100 -19.81 7.75 -7.43
CA ASP A 100 -20.43 9.03 -7.82
C ASP A 100 -19.49 9.86 -8.71
N LEU A 101 -18.17 9.65 -8.62
CA LEU A 101 -17.20 10.25 -9.55
C LEU A 101 -17.49 9.85 -11.01
N TRP A 102 -18.07 8.67 -11.25
CA TRP A 102 -18.40 8.16 -12.59
C TRP A 102 -19.88 8.27 -12.96
N ALA A 103 -20.67 9.08 -12.24
CA ALA A 103 -22.08 9.30 -12.58
C ALA A 103 -22.24 9.75 -14.06
N GLY A 104 -23.04 9.00 -14.83
CA GLY A 104 -23.26 9.25 -16.25
C GLY A 104 -22.03 9.01 -17.15
N PHE A 105 -21.04 8.24 -16.70
CA PHE A 105 -19.88 7.86 -17.51
C PHE A 105 -20.24 6.78 -18.55
N ALA A 106 -19.44 6.69 -19.62
CA ALA A 106 -19.68 5.75 -20.72
C ALA A 106 -19.51 4.27 -20.31
N ILE A 107 -18.69 4.01 -19.28
CA ILE A 107 -18.55 2.69 -18.66
C ILE A 107 -19.36 2.69 -17.34
N PRO A 108 -20.59 2.17 -17.34
CA PRO A 108 -21.48 2.26 -16.18
C PRO A 108 -20.94 1.48 -14.96
N ASP A 109 -20.17 0.42 -15.20
CA ASP A 109 -19.57 -0.42 -14.16
C ASP A 109 -18.65 0.37 -13.20
N CYS A 110 -18.07 1.50 -13.65
CA CYS A 110 -17.29 2.36 -12.76
C CYS A 110 -18.13 3.07 -11.68
N THR A 111 -19.47 2.98 -11.74
CA THR A 111 -20.36 3.47 -10.68
C THR A 111 -20.65 2.43 -9.60
N ASP A 112 -20.24 1.17 -9.82
CA ASP A 112 -20.48 0.08 -8.88
C ASP A 112 -19.61 0.25 -7.61
N PRO A 113 -20.11 -0.19 -6.44
CA PRO A 113 -19.32 -0.20 -5.20
C PRO A 113 -18.33 -1.37 -5.20
N SER A 114 -17.18 -1.19 -5.87
CA SER A 114 -16.28 -2.30 -6.18
C SER A 114 -15.06 -2.41 -5.27
N GLY A 115 -14.48 -1.31 -4.81
CA GLY A 115 -13.42 -1.36 -3.80
C GLY A 115 -11.98 -1.22 -4.30
N ASP A 116 -11.05 -1.56 -3.40
CA ASP A 116 -9.59 -1.34 -3.47
C ASP A 116 -9.20 0.03 -4.06
N PRO A 117 -9.58 1.11 -3.37
CA PRO A 117 -9.28 2.42 -3.86
C PRO A 117 -7.85 2.85 -3.55
N ILE A 118 -7.36 3.76 -4.38
CA ILE A 118 -6.14 4.52 -4.14
C ILE A 118 -6.44 6.01 -4.34
N ALA A 119 -5.90 6.83 -3.45
CA ALA A 119 -5.79 8.27 -3.55
C ALA A 119 -4.31 8.65 -3.67
N LEU A 120 -3.96 9.41 -4.72
CA LEU A 120 -2.62 9.94 -4.93
C LEU A 120 -2.69 11.43 -5.29
N TYR A 121 -1.67 12.17 -4.89
CA TYR A 121 -1.44 13.53 -5.27
C TYR A 121 -0.20 13.65 -6.17
N ASP A 122 -0.42 13.95 -7.44
CA ASP A 122 0.62 14.27 -8.41
C ASP A 122 1.11 15.70 -8.20
N GLN A 123 2.02 15.86 -7.25
CA GLN A 123 2.69 17.12 -6.93
C GLN A 123 3.48 17.74 -8.09
N LEU A 124 3.79 16.98 -9.15
CA LEU A 124 4.48 17.52 -10.32
C LEU A 124 3.54 18.28 -11.26
N GLU A 125 2.24 17.98 -11.21
CA GLU A 125 1.21 18.56 -12.09
C GLU A 125 0.04 19.21 -11.32
N ASP A 126 0.05 19.17 -9.98
CA ASP A 126 -1.00 19.70 -9.10
C ASP A 126 -2.36 19.02 -9.36
N ARG A 127 -2.39 17.68 -9.26
CA ARG A 127 -3.56 16.86 -9.60
C ARG A 127 -3.78 15.75 -8.58
N TRP A 128 -5.04 15.48 -8.25
CA TRP A 128 -5.47 14.34 -7.46
C TRP A 128 -5.90 13.20 -8.36
N ILE A 129 -5.53 11.98 -8.00
CA ILE A 129 -5.92 10.74 -8.68
C ILE A 129 -6.70 9.91 -7.67
N LEU A 130 -7.92 9.52 -8.03
CA LEU A 130 -8.75 8.60 -7.25
C LEU A 130 -9.13 7.41 -8.13
N SER A 131 -9.04 6.19 -7.61
CA SER A 131 -9.33 4.98 -8.37
C SER A 131 -10.27 4.01 -7.66
N GLN A 132 -10.85 3.11 -8.45
CA GLN A 132 -11.37 1.81 -8.01
C GLN A 132 -11.30 0.81 -9.17
N PHE A 133 -11.36 -0.49 -8.90
CA PHE A 133 -11.61 -1.49 -9.95
C PHE A 133 -13.11 -1.70 -10.17
N THR A 134 -13.50 -2.61 -11.09
CA THR A 134 -14.88 -3.10 -11.22
C THR A 134 -15.00 -4.60 -10.94
N THR A 135 -16.17 -5.06 -10.50
CA THR A 135 -16.42 -6.47 -10.13
C THR A 135 -17.50 -7.16 -10.96
N SER A 136 -18.15 -6.45 -11.88
CA SER A 136 -19.28 -6.96 -12.67
C SER A 136 -18.96 -8.27 -13.40
N GLY A 137 -17.74 -8.40 -13.95
CA GLY A 137 -17.25 -9.59 -14.63
C GLY A 137 -17.14 -10.85 -13.75
N LEU A 138 -17.15 -10.72 -12.41
CA LEU A 138 -17.18 -11.86 -11.49
C LEU A 138 -18.53 -12.58 -11.53
N PHE A 139 -19.60 -11.85 -11.79
CA PHE A 139 -20.97 -12.35 -11.80
C PHE A 139 -21.48 -12.62 -13.22
N ASP A 140 -20.84 -12.02 -14.23
CA ASP A 140 -21.11 -12.21 -15.64
C ASP A 140 -19.79 -12.26 -16.42
N PRO A 141 -19.28 -13.46 -16.74
CA PRO A 141 -17.98 -13.62 -17.41
C PRO A 141 -17.95 -13.09 -18.86
N THR A 142 -19.09 -12.62 -19.39
CA THR A 142 -19.13 -11.92 -20.68
C THR A 142 -18.78 -10.44 -20.58
N LYS A 143 -18.71 -9.89 -19.36
CA LYS A 143 -18.36 -8.49 -19.10
C LYS A 143 -16.86 -8.32 -18.85
N PRO A 144 -16.27 -7.21 -19.33
CA PRO A 144 -14.91 -6.83 -18.98
C PRO A 144 -14.80 -6.38 -17.52
N PHE A 145 -13.57 -6.37 -17.03
CA PHE A 145 -13.18 -5.66 -15.82
C PHE A 145 -12.44 -4.38 -16.19
N TRP A 146 -12.49 -3.39 -15.30
CA TRP A 146 -11.89 -2.08 -15.51
C TRP A 146 -11.11 -1.62 -14.29
N ASN A 147 -9.99 -0.95 -14.54
CA ASN A 147 -9.41 0.00 -13.59
C ASN A 147 -9.96 1.39 -13.92
N CYS A 148 -10.83 1.91 -13.05
CA CYS A 148 -11.45 3.23 -13.19
C CYS A 148 -10.56 4.27 -12.50
N VAL A 149 -10.14 5.30 -13.24
CA VAL A 149 -9.25 6.36 -12.74
C VAL A 149 -9.85 7.73 -12.97
N ALA A 150 -10.05 8.49 -11.89
CA ALA A 150 -10.52 9.86 -11.89
C ALA A 150 -9.35 10.79 -11.57
N ILE A 151 -9.16 11.85 -12.37
CA ILE A 151 -8.11 12.85 -12.16
C ILE A 151 -8.74 14.22 -12.01
N SER A 152 -8.47 14.91 -10.91
CA SER A 152 -9.02 16.25 -10.66
C SER A 152 -8.60 17.22 -11.76
N THR A 153 -9.42 18.21 -12.08
CA THR A 153 -9.08 19.20 -13.13
C THR A 153 -8.05 20.24 -12.66
N THR A 154 -7.87 20.37 -11.35
CA THR A 154 -6.98 21.31 -10.64
C THR A 154 -6.43 20.66 -9.37
N GLY A 155 -5.57 21.35 -8.61
CA GLY A 155 -5.13 20.90 -7.28
C GLY A 155 -6.21 20.88 -6.18
N ASP A 156 -7.45 21.25 -6.52
CA ASP A 156 -8.59 21.20 -5.61
C ASP A 156 -9.37 19.89 -5.80
N PRO A 157 -9.30 18.94 -4.84
CA PRO A 157 -9.99 17.65 -4.94
C PRO A 157 -11.50 17.75 -4.72
N THR A 158 -12.01 18.92 -4.31
CA THR A 158 -13.47 19.17 -4.20
C THR A 158 -14.10 19.57 -5.53
N GLY A 159 -13.27 19.84 -6.54
CA GLY A 159 -13.69 20.25 -7.88
C GLY A 159 -14.13 19.11 -8.79
N THR A 160 -13.99 19.33 -10.10
CA THR A 160 -14.36 18.37 -11.13
C THR A 160 -13.22 17.40 -11.46
N TYR A 161 -13.57 16.26 -12.06
CA TYR A 161 -12.61 15.21 -12.45
C TYR A 161 -12.78 14.83 -13.92
N TYR A 162 -11.66 14.60 -14.61
CA TYR A 162 -11.60 13.78 -15.82
C TYR A 162 -11.70 12.31 -15.43
N ARG A 163 -12.37 11.51 -16.25
CA ARG A 163 -12.75 10.13 -15.92
C ARG A 163 -12.28 9.18 -17.00
N TYR A 164 -11.55 8.16 -16.59
CA TYR A 164 -10.99 7.13 -17.45
C TYR A 164 -11.35 5.75 -16.91
N ALA A 165 -11.37 4.77 -17.81
CA ALA A 165 -11.48 3.37 -17.48
C ALA A 165 -10.55 2.59 -18.42
N PHE A 166 -9.68 1.77 -17.85
CA PHE A 166 -8.75 0.94 -18.60
C PHE A 166 -9.18 -0.52 -18.45
N GLU A 167 -9.55 -1.13 -19.58
CA GLU A 167 -9.97 -2.53 -19.64
C GLU A 167 -8.80 -3.44 -19.25
N THR A 168 -9.07 -4.43 -18.39
CA THR A 168 -8.07 -5.40 -17.97
C THR A 168 -8.23 -6.68 -18.77
N THR A 169 -7.52 -6.72 -19.90
CA THR A 169 -7.52 -7.86 -20.82
C THR A 169 -6.11 -8.22 -21.27
N PHE A 170 -5.87 -9.52 -21.46
CA PHE A 170 -4.66 -10.03 -22.09
C PHE A 170 -5.01 -11.20 -23.02
N ASN A 171 -4.49 -11.17 -24.25
CA ASN A 171 -4.76 -12.18 -25.29
C ASN A 171 -6.26 -12.51 -25.49
N GLY A 172 -7.14 -11.52 -25.31
CA GLY A 172 -8.59 -11.67 -25.46
C GLY A 172 -9.30 -12.30 -24.26
N VAL A 173 -8.63 -12.46 -23.12
CA VAL A 173 -9.19 -12.92 -21.85
C VAL A 173 -9.30 -11.74 -20.90
N PHE A 174 -10.43 -11.63 -20.19
CA PHE A 174 -10.62 -10.62 -19.13
C PHE A 174 -10.06 -11.13 -17.81
N TYR A 175 -9.35 -10.26 -17.10
CA TYR A 175 -8.76 -10.55 -15.81
C TYR A 175 -9.29 -9.59 -14.75
N PHE A 176 -9.68 -10.12 -13.61
CA PHE A 176 -10.11 -9.32 -12.47
C PHE A 176 -8.89 -8.71 -11.77
N PRO A 177 -8.74 -7.37 -11.73
CA PRO A 177 -7.52 -6.72 -11.27
C PRO A 177 -7.55 -6.45 -9.76
N ASP A 178 -7.15 -7.45 -8.97
CA ASP A 178 -7.04 -7.34 -7.52
C ASP A 178 -5.92 -6.46 -7.05
N TYR A 179 -6.10 -5.95 -5.83
CA TYR A 179 -5.05 -5.33 -5.05
C TYR A 179 -4.29 -4.26 -5.85
N PRO A 180 -4.98 -3.42 -6.66
CA PRO A 180 -4.30 -2.49 -7.53
C PRO A 180 -3.47 -1.49 -6.73
N LYS A 181 -2.24 -1.26 -7.17
CA LYS A 181 -1.37 -0.20 -6.64
C LYS A 181 -1.12 0.81 -7.74
N TYR A 182 -1.09 2.09 -7.40
CA TYR A 182 -0.81 3.15 -8.35
C TYR A 182 0.49 3.86 -8.01
N GLY A 183 1.04 4.67 -8.90
CA GLY A 183 2.20 5.49 -8.56
C GLY A 183 2.37 6.63 -9.54
N VAL A 184 2.86 7.77 -9.08
CA VAL A 184 3.17 8.88 -9.96
C VAL A 184 4.58 8.72 -10.52
N TRP A 185 4.71 8.65 -11.85
CA TRP A 185 6.00 8.80 -12.54
C TRP A 185 6.02 10.02 -13.46
N THR A 186 7.17 10.26 -14.09
CA THR A 186 7.45 11.48 -14.88
C THR A 186 6.48 11.66 -16.04
N ASN A 187 6.21 10.60 -16.80
CA ASN A 187 5.39 10.66 -18.02
C ASN A 187 4.17 9.72 -17.99
N SER A 188 3.96 9.01 -16.88
CA SER A 188 2.93 7.99 -16.75
C SER A 188 2.40 7.93 -15.33
N TYR A 189 1.11 7.62 -15.18
CA TYR A 189 0.62 7.02 -13.95
C TYR A 189 0.85 5.51 -14.04
N LEU A 190 1.47 4.95 -13.03
CA LEU A 190 1.78 3.53 -12.95
C LEU A 190 0.61 2.81 -12.31
N LEU A 191 0.36 1.58 -12.73
CA LEU A 191 -0.62 0.70 -12.11
C LEU A 191 -0.06 -0.72 -12.10
N THR A 192 -0.13 -1.41 -10.98
CA THR A 192 0.08 -2.86 -10.91
C THR A 192 -1.16 -3.52 -10.31
N SER A 193 -1.48 -4.73 -10.75
CA SER A 193 -2.60 -5.49 -10.19
C SER A 193 -2.30 -6.98 -10.19
N ARG A 194 -2.96 -7.69 -9.28
CA ARG A 194 -2.95 -9.14 -9.18
C ARG A 194 -4.17 -9.68 -9.91
N ASP A 195 -3.93 -10.28 -11.06
CA ASP A 195 -4.94 -10.51 -12.09
C ASP A 195 -5.40 -11.97 -12.10
N PHE A 196 -6.72 -12.16 -12.03
CA PHE A 196 -7.36 -13.48 -12.03
C PHE A 196 -8.25 -13.68 -13.25
N GLY A 197 -7.99 -14.75 -14.01
CA GLY A 197 -8.79 -15.11 -15.15
C GLY A 197 -10.07 -15.87 -14.79
N PRO A 198 -10.78 -16.39 -15.80
CA PRO A 198 -12.06 -17.09 -15.59
C PRO A 198 -11.91 -18.46 -14.91
N THR A 199 -10.73 -19.10 -14.98
CA THR A 199 -10.50 -20.42 -14.40
C THR A 199 -9.40 -20.39 -13.34
N THR A 200 -8.18 -20.81 -13.68
CA THR A 200 -7.00 -20.82 -12.80
C THR A 200 -5.91 -19.88 -13.30
N GLU A 201 -6.18 -19.08 -14.35
CA GLU A 201 -5.20 -18.15 -14.88
C GLU A 201 -4.89 -17.06 -13.85
N TYR A 202 -3.61 -16.87 -13.61
CA TYR A 202 -3.09 -16.01 -12.56
C TYR A 202 -1.85 -15.28 -13.06
N GLY A 203 -1.75 -13.99 -12.77
CA GLY A 203 -0.56 -13.22 -13.08
C GLY A 203 -0.54 -11.85 -12.41
N ILE A 204 0.55 -11.12 -12.63
CA ILE A 204 0.71 -9.73 -12.23
C ILE A 204 0.70 -8.87 -13.47
N SER A 205 -0.22 -7.90 -13.52
CA SER A 205 -0.24 -6.90 -14.57
C SER A 205 0.54 -5.66 -14.15
N VAL A 206 1.29 -5.09 -15.08
CA VAL A 206 1.99 -3.81 -14.94
C VAL A 206 1.57 -2.90 -16.10
N TYR A 207 1.03 -1.74 -15.73
CA TYR A 207 0.54 -0.74 -16.66
C TYR A 207 1.28 0.59 -16.51
N ALA A 208 1.36 1.30 -17.63
CA ALA A 208 1.62 2.73 -17.64
C ALA A 208 0.49 3.43 -18.38
N LEU A 209 -0.15 4.39 -17.71
CA LEU A 209 -1.25 5.19 -18.21
C LEU A 209 -0.72 6.54 -18.71
N GLU A 210 -1.17 7.00 -19.88
CA GLU A 210 -0.63 8.17 -20.58
C GLU A 210 -0.96 9.50 -19.87
N LYS A 211 -0.15 9.83 -18.86
CA LYS A 211 -0.32 10.98 -17.94
C LYS A 211 -0.64 12.28 -18.67
N ASN A 212 0.14 12.66 -19.70
CA ASN A 212 -0.05 13.93 -20.40
C ASN A 212 -1.46 14.08 -21.00
N LYS A 213 -2.05 13.00 -21.52
CA LYS A 213 -3.42 13.05 -22.03
C LYS A 213 -4.43 13.09 -20.90
N MET A 214 -4.17 12.31 -19.86
CA MET A 214 -5.09 12.17 -18.73
C MET A 214 -5.30 13.49 -17.98
N ILE A 215 -4.22 14.22 -17.68
CA ILE A 215 -4.26 15.53 -16.99
C ILE A 215 -4.88 16.65 -17.85
N ASN A 216 -4.90 16.47 -19.17
CA ASN A 216 -5.48 17.42 -20.13
C ASN A 216 -6.93 17.05 -20.53
N GLY A 217 -7.52 16.00 -19.94
CA GLY A 217 -8.89 15.59 -20.24
C GLY A 217 -9.08 14.98 -21.63
N GLU A 218 -8.02 14.50 -22.27
CA GLU A 218 -8.13 13.91 -23.60
C GLU A 218 -8.75 12.51 -23.53
N PRO A 219 -9.87 12.24 -24.23
CA PRO A 219 -10.60 10.98 -24.11
C PRO A 219 -9.84 9.75 -24.66
N ASN A 220 -8.77 9.97 -25.41
CA ASN A 220 -7.96 8.92 -26.04
C ASN A 220 -6.62 8.71 -25.29
N ALA A 221 -6.62 8.88 -23.97
CA ALA A 221 -5.52 8.44 -23.11
C ALA A 221 -5.33 6.92 -23.25
N ARG A 222 -4.08 6.49 -23.37
CA ARG A 222 -3.73 5.08 -23.63
C ARG A 222 -3.12 4.45 -22.40
N ALA A 223 -3.16 3.12 -22.36
CA ALA A 223 -2.34 2.32 -21.47
C ALA A 223 -1.36 1.46 -22.29
N VAL A 224 -0.15 1.30 -21.77
CA VAL A 224 0.71 0.17 -22.10
C VAL A 224 0.52 -0.88 -21.00
N HIS A 225 0.51 -2.16 -21.37
CA HIS A 225 0.26 -3.27 -20.46
C HIS A 225 1.26 -4.40 -20.67
N PHE A 226 1.77 -4.94 -19.57
CA PHE A 226 2.53 -6.19 -19.50
C PHE A 226 1.81 -7.13 -18.54
N PHE A 227 1.52 -8.35 -18.97
CA PHE A 227 1.00 -9.42 -18.11
C PHE A 227 2.12 -10.41 -17.81
N LEU A 228 2.40 -10.63 -16.52
CA LEU A 228 3.46 -11.50 -16.03
C LEU A 228 2.83 -12.73 -15.37
N ASP A 229 2.99 -13.90 -15.99
CA ASP A 229 2.65 -15.19 -15.40
C ASP A 229 3.88 -16.11 -15.37
N SER A 230 3.70 -17.35 -14.90
CA SER A 230 4.75 -18.35 -14.82
C SER A 230 5.32 -18.80 -16.18
N ALA A 231 4.65 -18.48 -17.30
CA ALA A 231 5.15 -18.72 -18.64
C ALA A 231 6.06 -17.58 -19.14
N VAL A 232 5.93 -16.37 -18.58
CA VAL A 232 6.75 -15.20 -18.91
C VAL A 232 7.95 -15.05 -17.96
N VAL A 233 7.73 -15.19 -16.65
CA VAL A 233 8.76 -15.03 -15.60
C VAL A 233 8.54 -16.07 -14.49
N PRO A 234 9.60 -16.55 -13.81
CA PRO A 234 9.43 -17.39 -12.63
C PRO A 234 8.53 -16.70 -11.59
N ILE A 235 7.49 -17.39 -11.12
CA ILE A 235 6.50 -16.80 -10.19
C ILE A 235 7.14 -16.30 -8.89
N SER A 236 8.24 -16.91 -8.44
CA SER A 236 9.03 -16.42 -7.30
C SER A 236 9.52 -14.99 -7.51
N GLN A 237 9.77 -14.55 -8.74
CA GLN A 237 10.27 -13.20 -9.02
C GLN A 237 9.19 -12.11 -9.00
N ILE A 238 7.92 -12.48 -8.90
CA ILE A 238 6.77 -11.54 -8.91
C ILE A 238 5.82 -11.72 -7.72
N GLY A 239 5.80 -12.89 -7.07
CA GLY A 239 4.97 -13.16 -5.91
C GLY A 239 3.47 -12.91 -6.14
N ASP A 240 2.79 -12.36 -5.13
CA ASP A 240 1.41 -11.85 -5.26
C ASP A 240 1.30 -10.35 -5.55
N GLY A 241 2.40 -9.70 -5.95
CA GLY A 241 2.34 -8.28 -6.27
C GLY A 241 3.68 -7.62 -6.46
N LEU A 242 3.62 -6.58 -7.29
CA LEU A 242 4.70 -5.65 -7.52
C LEU A 242 4.24 -4.25 -7.11
N LEU A 243 5.11 -3.46 -6.47
CA LEU A 243 4.84 -2.08 -6.11
C LEU A 243 5.40 -1.12 -7.16
N PRO A 244 4.58 -0.25 -7.75
CA PRO A 244 5.07 0.83 -8.58
C PRO A 244 5.66 1.95 -7.74
N ALA A 245 6.74 2.56 -8.22
CA ALA A 245 7.33 3.72 -7.56
C ALA A 245 6.38 4.93 -7.59
N ASP A 246 6.39 5.69 -6.50
CA ASP A 246 5.60 6.89 -6.33
C ASP A 246 6.49 8.06 -5.87
N ILE A 247 6.50 9.16 -6.63
CA ILE A 247 7.48 10.24 -6.45
C ILE A 247 7.10 11.15 -5.27
N ASP A 248 7.98 11.21 -4.28
CA ASP A 248 7.99 12.22 -3.21
C ASP A 248 8.96 13.37 -3.49
N GLY A 249 8.56 14.58 -3.09
CA GLY A 249 9.32 15.82 -3.25
C GLY A 249 9.39 16.35 -4.69
N THR A 250 9.81 17.60 -4.84
CA THR A 250 9.75 18.31 -6.13
C THR A 250 10.89 17.97 -7.09
N ARG A 251 11.91 17.24 -6.63
CA ARG A 251 13.03 16.85 -7.50
C ARG A 251 12.63 15.65 -8.36
N ARG A 252 12.33 15.94 -9.63
CA ARG A 252 11.98 14.93 -10.65
C ARG A 252 13.09 13.87 -10.78
N PRO A 253 12.75 12.61 -11.11
CA PRO A 253 13.71 11.63 -11.60
C PRO A 253 14.57 12.17 -12.75
N ILE A 254 15.72 11.54 -13.00
CA ILE A 254 16.54 11.85 -14.18
C ILE A 254 15.66 11.72 -15.43
N ASP A 255 15.82 12.63 -16.40
CA ASP A 255 14.99 12.64 -17.60
C ASP A 255 15.01 11.27 -18.29
N ARG A 256 13.82 10.76 -18.61
CA ARG A 256 13.58 9.45 -19.22
C ARG A 256 14.07 8.25 -18.39
N ALA A 257 14.35 8.42 -17.10
CA ALA A 257 14.64 7.30 -16.23
C ALA A 257 13.44 6.32 -16.22
N PRO A 258 13.69 5.01 -16.42
CA PRO A 258 12.65 4.00 -16.23
C PRO A 258 12.09 4.06 -14.81
N ALA A 259 10.79 3.79 -14.69
CA ALA A 259 10.10 3.66 -13.42
C ALA A 259 10.51 2.35 -12.73
N PRO A 260 11.01 2.41 -11.48
CA PRO A 260 11.22 1.22 -10.68
C PRO A 260 9.89 0.56 -10.30
N ILE A 261 9.84 -0.77 -10.40
CA ILE A 261 8.74 -1.61 -9.94
C ILE A 261 9.36 -2.71 -9.05
N VAL A 262 8.93 -2.84 -7.80
CA VAL A 262 9.61 -3.69 -6.80
C VAL A 262 8.71 -4.80 -6.27
N GLY A 263 9.23 -6.03 -6.24
CA GLY A 263 8.62 -7.19 -5.56
C GLY A 263 9.57 -7.81 -4.55
N THR A 264 9.10 -8.80 -3.78
CA THR A 264 9.92 -9.55 -2.82
C THR A 264 9.95 -11.04 -3.14
N MET A 265 11.01 -11.70 -2.68
CA MET A 265 11.22 -13.15 -2.72
C MET A 265 11.52 -13.62 -1.30
N ASP A 266 10.91 -14.75 -0.95
CA ASP A 266 11.18 -15.50 0.28
C ASP A 266 11.41 -16.97 -0.11
N ASN A 267 12.55 -17.51 0.32
CA ASN A 267 12.97 -18.88 0.01
C ASN A 267 12.28 -19.97 0.86
N ASP A 268 11.65 -19.58 1.95
CA ASP A 268 10.79 -20.40 2.79
C ASP A 268 9.29 -20.21 2.45
N GLY A 269 8.98 -19.16 1.67
CA GLY A 269 7.65 -18.81 1.17
C GLY A 269 7.07 -19.72 0.07
N PRO A 270 5.83 -19.43 -0.39
CA PRO A 270 5.07 -20.31 -1.27
C PRO A 270 5.65 -20.55 -2.67
N TYR A 271 6.40 -19.62 -3.20
CA TYR A 271 6.80 -19.62 -4.61
C TYR A 271 8.17 -20.26 -4.88
N GLY A 272 8.81 -20.84 -3.86
CA GLY A 272 10.05 -21.60 -4.01
C GLY A 272 11.22 -20.75 -4.51
N ALA A 273 11.36 -19.53 -3.98
CA ALA A 273 12.50 -18.69 -4.31
C ALA A 273 13.81 -19.36 -3.87
N PRO A 274 14.92 -19.16 -4.59
CA PRO A 274 16.21 -19.76 -4.22
C PRO A 274 16.90 -19.07 -3.04
N PHE A 275 16.57 -17.81 -2.77
CA PHE A 275 17.09 -16.98 -1.69
C PHE A 275 16.15 -15.78 -1.46
N ASP A 276 16.27 -15.15 -0.29
CA ASP A 276 15.50 -13.96 0.03
C ASP A 276 16.05 -12.74 -0.72
N ALA A 277 15.17 -12.02 -1.42
CA ALA A 277 15.59 -10.86 -2.19
C ALA A 277 14.47 -9.83 -2.44
N LEU A 278 14.89 -8.64 -2.88
CA LEU A 278 14.01 -7.70 -3.59
C LEU A 278 14.27 -7.84 -5.10
N ASN A 279 13.21 -8.00 -5.88
CA ASN A 279 13.28 -7.95 -7.33
C ASN A 279 12.98 -6.54 -7.80
N VAL A 280 13.85 -5.96 -8.62
CA VAL A 280 13.67 -4.63 -9.18
C VAL A 280 13.52 -4.73 -10.68
N TYR A 281 12.34 -4.39 -11.16
CA TYR A 281 12.04 -4.22 -12.57
C TYR A 281 12.10 -2.74 -12.95
N GLU A 282 12.40 -2.48 -14.21
CA GLU A 282 12.35 -1.14 -14.78
C GLU A 282 11.35 -1.09 -15.93
N LEU A 283 10.33 -0.24 -15.76
CA LEU A 283 9.34 0.08 -16.79
C LEU A 283 9.76 1.35 -17.54
N SER A 284 10.08 1.20 -18.82
CA SER A 284 10.36 2.33 -19.72
C SER A 284 9.20 2.51 -20.69
N VAL A 285 8.75 3.75 -20.87
CA VAL A 285 7.68 4.09 -21.82
C VAL A 285 8.03 5.36 -22.56
N GLN A 286 7.92 5.31 -23.89
CA GLN A 286 8.02 6.46 -24.77
C GLN A 286 6.68 6.67 -25.47
N TRP A 287 5.94 7.69 -25.03
CA TRP A 287 4.69 8.09 -25.65
C TRP A 287 4.95 8.80 -26.99
N ARG A 288 4.48 8.18 -28.06
CA ARG A 288 4.46 8.71 -29.44
C ARG A 288 3.21 8.18 -30.15
N SER A 289 3.08 8.37 -31.47
CA SER A 289 1.93 7.85 -32.24
C SER A 289 1.71 6.35 -31.98
N THR A 290 2.78 5.55 -32.04
CA THR A 290 2.82 4.17 -31.56
C THR A 290 3.78 4.07 -30.38
N PRO A 291 3.28 3.94 -29.14
CA PRO A 291 4.12 3.89 -27.95
C PRO A 291 5.14 2.75 -28.06
N THR A 292 6.32 2.96 -27.51
CA THR A 292 7.22 1.82 -27.21
C THR A 292 7.46 1.75 -25.74
N ALA A 293 7.44 0.52 -25.24
CA ALA A 293 7.68 0.25 -23.85
C ALA A 293 8.43 -1.06 -23.66
N SER A 294 9.06 -1.19 -22.50
CA SER A 294 9.70 -2.41 -22.04
C SER A 294 9.57 -2.51 -20.53
N LEU A 295 9.40 -3.73 -20.03
CA LEU A 295 9.50 -4.08 -18.62
C LEU A 295 10.58 -5.15 -18.49
N ASN A 296 11.66 -4.85 -17.78
CA ASN A 296 12.79 -5.77 -17.62
C ASN A 296 13.09 -5.95 -16.13
N LEU A 297 13.35 -7.19 -15.71
CA LEU A 297 14.00 -7.44 -14.43
C LEU A 297 15.46 -6.95 -14.54
N THR A 298 15.81 -5.89 -13.81
CA THR A 298 17.14 -5.28 -13.89
C THR A 298 18.07 -5.82 -12.82
N THR A 299 17.56 -6.09 -11.61
CA THR A 299 18.38 -6.65 -10.53
C THR A 299 17.55 -7.48 -9.55
N GLN A 300 18.23 -8.42 -8.90
CA GLN A 300 17.76 -9.10 -7.70
C GLN A 300 18.71 -8.72 -6.57
N LEU A 301 18.19 -8.14 -5.50
CA LEU A 301 18.98 -7.63 -4.38
C LEU A 301 18.84 -8.61 -3.21
N PRO A 302 19.85 -9.47 -2.92
CA PRO A 302 19.78 -10.36 -1.77
C PRO A 302 19.54 -9.56 -0.48
N VAL A 303 18.62 -10.03 0.35
CA VAL A 303 18.31 -9.45 1.66
C VAL A 303 18.69 -10.44 2.76
N ALA A 304 18.64 -9.99 4.01
CA ALA A 304 18.79 -10.92 5.13
C ALA A 304 17.53 -11.77 5.27
N SER A 305 17.68 -12.96 5.87
CA SER A 305 16.56 -13.90 6.02
C SER A 305 15.37 -13.28 6.74
N PHE A 306 14.19 -13.65 6.30
CA PHE A 306 12.93 -13.29 6.94
C PHE A 306 11.91 -14.39 6.67
N ASP A 307 10.86 -14.44 7.49
CA ASP A 307 9.79 -15.41 7.36
C ASP A 307 8.48 -14.69 7.04
N SER A 308 7.96 -14.87 5.82
CA SER A 308 6.66 -14.33 5.45
C SER A 308 5.48 -15.23 5.86
N ILE A 309 5.73 -16.47 6.30
CA ILE A 309 4.72 -17.48 6.57
C ILE A 309 4.43 -17.60 8.07
N PHE A 310 3.55 -16.72 8.54
CA PHE A 310 3.12 -16.68 9.93
C PHE A 310 2.30 -17.93 10.34
N PRO A 311 2.42 -18.44 11.58
CA PRO A 311 1.71 -19.62 12.06
C PRO A 311 0.23 -19.35 12.41
N CYS A 312 -0.58 -19.02 11.40
CA CYS A 312 -2.01 -18.72 11.55
C CYS A 312 -2.85 -19.98 11.87
N SER A 313 -3.89 -19.83 12.69
CA SER A 313 -4.79 -20.90 13.12
C SER A 313 -6.11 -20.36 13.70
N PRO A 314 -7.29 -20.96 13.39
CA PRO A 314 -7.48 -22.24 12.70
C PRO A 314 -7.44 -22.17 11.16
N GLY A 315 -7.62 -21.00 10.56
CA GLY A 315 -7.52 -20.79 9.12
C GLY A 315 -6.19 -20.19 8.68
N SER A 316 -6.07 -19.97 7.37
CA SER A 316 -4.89 -19.36 6.73
C SER A 316 -4.72 -17.86 7.01
N ARG A 317 -5.71 -17.21 7.64
CA ARG A 317 -5.74 -15.76 7.94
C ARG A 317 -5.94 -15.42 9.41
N ASP A 318 -6.19 -16.41 10.25
CA ASP A 318 -6.45 -16.24 11.67
C ASP A 318 -5.11 -16.15 12.42
N CYS A 319 -4.41 -15.02 12.31
CA CYS A 319 -3.01 -14.94 12.69
C CYS A 319 -2.80 -14.25 14.05
N LEU A 320 -3.29 -13.03 14.19
CA LEU A 320 -2.93 -12.17 15.32
C LEU A 320 -4.03 -12.14 16.39
N PRO A 321 -3.73 -12.49 17.65
CA PRO A 321 -4.70 -12.47 18.73
C PRO A 321 -5.11 -11.04 19.10
N GLN A 322 -6.35 -10.89 19.55
CA GLN A 322 -6.90 -9.64 20.09
C GLN A 322 -7.46 -9.88 21.49
N PRO A 323 -7.62 -8.85 22.34
CA PRO A 323 -8.19 -9.04 23.67
C PRO A 323 -9.66 -9.51 23.58
N GLY A 324 -9.99 -10.54 24.35
CA GLY A 324 -11.37 -10.99 24.56
C GLY A 324 -12.04 -11.71 23.39
N VAL A 325 -11.29 -12.15 22.36
CA VAL A 325 -11.85 -12.87 21.19
C VAL A 325 -11.30 -14.29 21.06
N ALA A 326 -11.99 -15.13 20.29
CA ALA A 326 -11.55 -16.49 19.99
C ALA A 326 -10.58 -16.54 18.79
N PRO A 327 -9.79 -17.61 18.60
CA PRO A 327 -8.88 -17.77 17.45
C PRO A 327 -9.51 -17.56 16.07
N ALA A 328 -10.76 -17.98 15.87
CA ALA A 328 -11.48 -17.78 14.60
C ALA A 328 -11.87 -16.31 14.30
N GLN A 329 -11.43 -15.37 15.14
CA GLN A 329 -11.61 -13.93 15.01
C GLN A 329 -10.26 -13.21 15.11
N TYR A 330 -9.16 -13.94 14.95
CA TYR A 330 -7.83 -13.33 14.88
C TYR A 330 -7.68 -12.53 13.59
N LEU A 331 -6.72 -11.61 13.59
CA LEU A 331 -6.52 -10.69 12.48
C LEU A 331 -5.56 -11.28 11.45
N ASP A 332 -5.84 -10.96 10.19
CA ASP A 332 -4.98 -11.25 9.04
C ASP A 332 -3.73 -10.36 9.08
N ILE A 333 -2.56 -10.98 9.01
CA ILE A 333 -1.24 -10.33 9.00
C ILE A 333 -0.81 -9.92 7.58
N LEU A 334 -1.39 -10.53 6.54
CA LEU A 334 -1.09 -10.34 5.11
C LEU A 334 0.35 -10.61 4.67
N SER A 335 1.22 -11.15 5.54
CA SER A 335 2.63 -11.42 5.25
C SER A 335 2.84 -12.49 4.17
N TYR A 336 1.97 -13.51 4.14
CA TYR A 336 2.13 -14.74 3.33
C TYR A 336 2.00 -14.55 1.81
N ARG A 337 1.86 -13.31 1.33
CA ARG A 337 1.63 -12.94 -0.06
C ARG A 337 2.93 -12.75 -0.86
N GLN A 338 4.12 -12.82 -0.24
CA GLN A 338 5.42 -12.55 -0.89
C GLN A 338 5.38 -11.27 -1.75
N ARG A 339 4.87 -10.18 -1.17
CA ARG A 339 4.80 -8.86 -1.81
C ARG A 339 5.00 -7.79 -0.73
N PRO A 340 5.70 -6.69 -1.03
CA PRO A 340 5.74 -5.56 -0.11
C PRO A 340 4.38 -4.87 -0.01
N THR A 341 4.10 -4.27 1.16
CA THR A 341 2.85 -3.53 1.42
C THR A 341 2.93 -2.13 0.82
N TRP A 342 1.77 -1.56 0.50
CA TRP A 342 1.65 -0.22 -0.07
C TRP A 342 2.33 0.84 0.84
N ARG A 343 3.22 1.71 0.35
CA ARG A 343 3.67 2.02 -1.03
C ARG A 343 5.18 1.90 -1.22
N LEU A 344 5.65 2.05 -2.48
CA LEU A 344 7.07 2.23 -2.80
C LEU A 344 7.39 3.72 -2.97
N ALA A 345 7.69 4.39 -1.85
CA ALA A 345 8.00 5.80 -1.84
C ALA A 345 9.37 6.04 -2.49
N TYR A 346 9.42 6.83 -3.57
CA TYR A 346 10.62 7.17 -4.31
C TYR A 346 11.05 8.61 -4.03
N ARG A 347 12.35 8.86 -3.97
CA ARG A 347 12.92 10.19 -3.78
C ARG A 347 14.23 10.38 -4.54
N ASN A 348 14.45 11.58 -5.08
CA ASN A 348 15.70 11.94 -5.74
C ASN A 348 16.55 12.90 -4.89
N PHE A 349 17.76 12.48 -4.50
CA PHE A 349 18.74 13.29 -3.76
C PHE A 349 19.80 13.93 -4.66
N GLY A 350 19.68 13.79 -5.98
CA GLY A 350 20.54 14.40 -7.00
C GLY A 350 21.75 13.55 -7.34
N THR A 351 22.50 13.09 -6.33
CA THR A 351 23.64 12.16 -6.53
C THR A 351 23.21 10.70 -6.54
N TYR A 352 22.06 10.39 -5.93
CA TYR A 352 21.41 9.09 -5.93
C TYR A 352 19.90 9.28 -5.79
N GLU A 353 19.16 8.24 -6.13
CA GLU A 353 17.74 8.09 -5.86
C GLU A 353 17.56 7.04 -4.77
N ALA A 354 16.56 7.20 -3.92
CA ALA A 354 16.21 6.26 -2.87
C ALA A 354 14.76 5.81 -3.07
N MET A 355 14.49 4.54 -2.75
CA MET A 355 13.14 4.03 -2.63
C MET A 355 13.02 3.30 -1.29
N VAL A 356 11.90 3.48 -0.61
CA VAL A 356 11.62 2.80 0.66
C VAL A 356 10.33 2.03 0.56
N THR A 357 10.32 0.84 1.17
CA THR A 357 9.15 -0.03 1.22
C THR A 357 9.24 -0.92 2.46
N ASN A 358 8.13 -1.56 2.81
CA ASN A 358 8.06 -2.48 3.95
C ASN A 358 7.15 -3.68 3.68
N GLN A 359 7.13 -4.63 4.60
CA GLN A 359 6.20 -5.76 4.64
C GLN A 359 6.09 -6.33 6.06
N SER A 360 4.95 -6.97 6.37
CA SER A 360 4.79 -7.77 7.58
C SER A 360 5.61 -9.06 7.50
N VAL A 361 6.24 -9.48 8.59
CA VAL A 361 6.97 -10.76 8.72
C VAL A 361 6.75 -11.37 10.11
N GLU A 362 6.99 -12.67 10.27
CA GLU A 362 7.22 -13.26 11.59
C GLU A 362 8.63 -12.83 12.05
N ALA A 363 8.70 -11.85 12.95
CA ALA A 363 9.96 -11.23 13.36
C ALA A 363 10.62 -11.94 14.56
N LEU A 364 9.81 -12.61 15.37
CA LEU A 364 10.18 -13.49 16.48
C LEU A 364 9.18 -14.66 16.47
N PRO A 365 9.46 -15.80 17.14
CA PRO A 365 8.52 -16.92 17.19
C PRO A 365 7.11 -16.48 17.63
N GLY A 366 6.16 -16.53 16.71
CA GLY A 366 4.77 -16.14 16.91
C GLY A 366 4.52 -14.64 17.10
N VAL A 367 5.46 -13.74 16.75
CA VAL A 367 5.27 -12.29 16.87
C VAL A 367 5.52 -11.60 15.53
N ALA A 368 4.56 -10.79 15.12
CA ALA A 368 4.65 -10.03 13.88
C ALA A 368 5.53 -8.80 14.06
N GLY A 369 6.35 -8.51 13.06
CA GLY A 369 7.09 -7.27 12.94
C GLY A 369 7.04 -6.69 11.54
N VAL A 370 7.59 -5.49 11.40
CA VAL A 370 7.62 -4.79 10.11
C VAL A 370 9.05 -4.77 9.58
N ARG A 371 9.28 -5.55 8.53
CA ARG A 371 10.53 -5.56 7.75
C ARG A 371 10.50 -4.39 6.78
N TRP A 372 11.58 -3.62 6.73
CA TRP A 372 11.69 -2.44 5.87
C TRP A 372 13.03 -2.41 5.14
N TYR A 373 13.04 -1.68 4.01
CA TYR A 373 14.18 -1.60 3.11
C TYR A 373 14.38 -0.18 2.60
N GLU A 374 15.64 0.23 2.43
CA GLU A 374 16.03 1.36 1.58
C GLU A 374 16.84 0.82 0.40
N ILE A 375 16.27 0.99 -0.80
CA ILE A 375 16.91 0.69 -2.07
C ILE A 375 17.49 2.00 -2.60
N ARG A 376 18.72 1.98 -3.12
CA ARG A 376 19.30 3.14 -3.82
C ARG A 376 19.55 2.83 -5.28
N ARG A 377 19.33 3.82 -6.15
CA ARG A 377 19.84 3.84 -7.53
C ARG A 377 20.85 4.97 -7.66
N ALA A 378 22.10 4.63 -7.97
CA ALA A 378 23.17 5.60 -8.21
C ALA A 378 23.92 5.21 -9.50
N ASN A 379 24.14 6.18 -10.38
CA ASN A 379 24.75 5.94 -11.70
C ASN A 379 24.05 4.80 -12.48
N GLY A 380 22.71 4.71 -12.36
CA GLY A 380 21.90 3.68 -13.01
C GLY A 380 22.03 2.26 -12.42
N GLN A 381 22.66 2.09 -11.26
CA GLN A 381 22.81 0.80 -10.58
C GLN A 381 22.02 0.77 -9.29
N PHE A 382 21.21 -0.28 -9.11
CA PHE A 382 20.45 -0.52 -7.90
C PHE A 382 21.27 -1.28 -6.85
N SER A 383 21.10 -0.92 -5.59
CA SER A 383 21.69 -1.60 -4.44
C SER A 383 20.76 -1.55 -3.24
N LEU A 384 20.75 -2.60 -2.43
CA LEU A 384 20.20 -2.53 -1.09
C LEU A 384 21.14 -1.66 -0.24
N TYR A 385 20.67 -0.49 0.20
CA TYR A 385 21.49 0.40 1.03
C TYR A 385 21.40 0.02 2.50
N GLN A 386 20.19 -0.28 2.98
CA GLN A 386 19.96 -0.81 4.32
C GLN A 386 18.61 -1.53 4.41
N GLN A 387 18.46 -2.31 5.47
CA GLN A 387 17.26 -3.05 5.82
C GLN A 387 17.20 -3.23 7.33
N GLY A 388 16.01 -3.47 7.87
CA GLY A 388 15.82 -3.84 9.26
C GLY A 388 14.43 -4.43 9.49
N THR A 389 14.22 -5.07 10.65
CA THR A 389 12.89 -5.44 11.13
C THR A 389 12.63 -4.82 12.49
N TYR A 390 11.56 -4.03 12.57
CA TYR A 390 11.13 -3.40 13.80
C TYR A 390 10.12 -4.29 14.54
N ALA A 391 10.59 -4.91 15.63
CA ALA A 391 9.78 -5.71 16.53
C ALA A 391 10.36 -5.65 17.96
N PRO A 392 10.10 -4.57 18.72
CA PRO A 392 10.40 -4.55 20.15
C PRO A 392 9.92 -5.82 20.85
N ASN A 393 10.74 -6.38 21.75
CA ASN A 393 10.41 -7.60 22.47
C ASN A 393 9.47 -7.33 23.66
N ASP A 394 8.32 -6.73 23.38
CA ASP A 394 7.28 -6.34 24.34
C ASP A 394 6.00 -7.20 24.21
N GLY A 395 5.99 -8.18 23.30
CA GLY A 395 4.85 -9.05 23.04
C GLY A 395 3.74 -8.38 22.23
N VAL A 396 3.97 -7.21 21.64
CA VAL A 396 3.01 -6.51 20.78
C VAL A 396 3.34 -6.78 19.32
N HIS A 397 2.35 -7.28 18.58
CA HIS A 397 2.45 -7.50 17.14
C HIS A 397 2.43 -6.17 16.40
N ARG A 398 3.28 -6.02 15.39
CA ARG A 398 3.33 -4.86 14.49
C ARG A 398 3.24 -5.36 13.06
N TRP A 399 2.23 -4.91 12.32
CA TRP A 399 1.96 -5.40 10.96
C TRP A 399 1.20 -4.36 10.14
N MET A 400 1.08 -4.60 8.83
CA MET A 400 0.42 -3.71 7.87
C MET A 400 0.93 -2.28 8.03
N GLY A 401 2.19 -2.07 7.64
CA GLY A 401 2.85 -0.79 7.76
C GLY A 401 2.98 -0.04 6.43
N SER A 402 3.30 1.25 6.56
CA SER A 402 3.68 2.15 5.47
C SER A 402 4.90 2.98 5.88
N ILE A 403 5.80 3.24 4.92
CA ILE A 403 7.08 3.92 5.14
C ILE A 403 7.29 5.01 4.09
N ALA A 404 7.81 6.16 4.51
CA ALA A 404 8.18 7.25 3.61
C ALA A 404 9.49 7.91 4.05
N MET A 405 10.03 8.78 3.19
CA MET A 405 11.31 9.48 3.43
C MET A 405 11.18 10.98 3.17
N ASP A 406 11.60 11.79 4.13
CA ASP A 406 11.60 13.26 4.00
C ASP A 406 12.80 13.79 3.20
N LYS A 407 12.86 15.12 3.02
CA LYS A 407 13.95 15.79 2.28
C LYS A 407 15.34 15.66 2.89
N LYS A 408 15.47 15.25 4.15
CA LYS A 408 16.75 14.99 4.80
C LYS A 408 17.21 13.55 4.71
N GLY A 409 16.36 12.66 4.18
CA GLY A 409 16.61 11.23 4.18
C GLY A 409 16.24 10.58 5.51
N ASP A 410 15.48 11.27 6.36
CA ASP A 410 14.90 10.70 7.56
C ASP A 410 13.69 9.86 7.15
N MET A 411 13.47 8.72 7.80
CA MET A 411 12.41 7.78 7.47
C MET A 411 11.48 7.59 8.64
N ALA A 412 10.17 7.65 8.38
CA ALA A 412 9.15 7.28 9.35
C ALA A 412 8.45 5.99 8.90
N LEU A 413 8.07 5.17 9.86
CA LEU A 413 7.40 3.90 9.66
C LEU A 413 6.18 3.82 10.58
N GLY A 414 4.99 3.74 9.99
CA GLY A 414 3.72 3.56 10.69
C GLY A 414 3.20 2.14 10.53
N TYR A 415 2.43 1.64 11.49
CA TYR A 415 1.86 0.29 11.46
C TYR A 415 0.68 0.13 12.42
N SER A 416 -0.01 -0.99 12.27
CA SER A 416 -1.03 -1.48 13.19
C SER A 416 -0.36 -2.17 14.39
N VAL A 417 -1.01 -2.13 15.57
CA VAL A 417 -0.56 -2.84 16.78
C VAL A 417 -1.66 -3.60 17.48
N VAL A 418 -1.34 -4.78 18.04
CA VAL A 418 -2.28 -5.61 18.81
C VAL A 418 -1.53 -6.61 19.69
N ASN A 419 -2.17 -7.08 20.75
CA ASN A 419 -1.83 -8.33 21.42
C ASN A 419 -3.10 -9.05 21.90
N GLY A 420 -2.96 -10.28 22.40
CA GLY A 420 -4.08 -11.08 22.88
C GLY A 420 -4.60 -10.73 24.29
N VAL A 421 -4.06 -9.70 24.95
CA VAL A 421 -4.25 -9.48 26.39
C VAL A 421 -4.84 -8.11 26.69
N ASP A 422 -4.15 -7.03 26.34
CA ASP A 422 -4.44 -5.66 26.78
C ASP A 422 -4.14 -4.56 25.74
N VAL A 423 -3.53 -4.90 24.60
CA VAL A 423 -3.34 -4.00 23.46
C VAL A 423 -4.37 -4.33 22.40
N TYR A 424 -5.42 -3.51 22.35
CA TYR A 424 -6.41 -3.55 21.28
C TYR A 424 -5.82 -3.01 19.97
N PRO A 425 -6.39 -3.42 18.81
CA PRO A 425 -5.99 -2.91 17.51
C PRO A 425 -5.92 -1.38 17.46
N GLY A 426 -4.72 -0.86 17.31
CA GLY A 426 -4.39 0.57 17.35
C GLY A 426 -3.30 0.94 16.37
N ILE A 427 -2.85 2.20 16.41
CA ILE A 427 -1.93 2.77 15.43
C ILE A 427 -0.73 3.39 16.13
N ARG A 428 0.46 2.94 15.73
CA ARG A 428 1.74 3.44 16.24
C ARG A 428 2.71 3.71 15.10
N TYR A 429 3.79 4.42 15.42
CA TYR A 429 4.83 4.79 14.46
C TYR A 429 6.19 4.90 15.15
N THR A 430 7.23 4.75 14.34
CA THR A 430 8.64 4.97 14.73
C THR A 430 9.36 5.68 13.58
N GLY A 431 10.66 5.88 13.71
CA GLY A 431 11.46 6.45 12.63
C GLY A 431 12.95 6.41 12.89
N ARG A 432 13.69 6.96 11.94
CA ARG A 432 15.14 7.16 12.00
C ARG A 432 15.56 8.41 11.26
N LEU A 433 16.63 9.02 11.75
CA LEU A 433 17.33 10.09 11.07
C LEU A 433 18.34 9.52 10.08
N SER A 434 18.67 10.30 9.05
CA SER A 434 19.57 9.87 7.98
C SER A 434 20.99 9.54 8.47
N GLY A 435 21.43 10.19 9.56
CA GLY A 435 22.70 9.96 10.24
C GLY A 435 22.72 8.83 11.27
N ASP A 436 21.58 8.16 11.52
CA ASP A 436 21.51 7.05 12.46
C ASP A 436 22.28 5.81 11.97
N PRO A 437 22.69 4.90 12.87
CA PRO A 437 23.17 3.57 12.49
C PRO A 437 22.24 2.91 11.44
N LEU A 438 22.86 2.32 10.42
CA LEU A 438 22.12 1.65 9.34
C LEU A 438 21.33 0.46 9.89
N GLY A 439 20.16 0.23 9.30
CA GLY A 439 19.29 -0.90 9.63
C GLY A 439 18.57 -0.78 10.97
N GLN A 440 18.51 0.42 11.56
CA GLN A 440 17.83 0.67 12.83
C GLN A 440 16.84 1.83 12.73
N MET A 441 15.60 1.60 13.19
CA MET A 441 14.66 2.64 13.60
C MET A 441 15.03 3.06 15.02
N THR A 442 15.78 4.17 15.15
CA THR A 442 16.38 4.57 16.43
C THR A 442 15.46 5.43 17.28
N LEU A 443 14.44 6.06 16.69
CA LEU A 443 13.47 6.82 17.44
C LEU A 443 12.52 5.84 18.17
N GLY A 444 12.05 6.25 19.35
CA GLY A 444 11.09 5.48 20.13
C GLY A 444 9.79 5.23 19.36
N GLU A 445 8.90 4.46 19.98
CA GLU A 445 7.57 4.24 19.43
C GLU A 445 6.59 5.31 19.93
N GLY A 446 5.94 5.98 18.98
CA GLY A 446 4.89 6.96 19.21
C GLY A 446 3.52 6.34 19.04
N VAL A 447 2.54 6.84 19.80
CA VAL A 447 1.14 6.41 19.70
C VAL A 447 0.33 7.46 18.96
N ILE A 448 -0.33 7.06 17.87
CA ILE A 448 -1.33 7.89 17.19
C ILE A 448 -2.68 7.69 17.87
N ILE A 449 -3.07 6.43 18.07
CA ILE A 449 -4.28 6.08 18.83
C ILE A 449 -4.16 4.66 19.39
N ASN A 450 -4.59 4.47 20.64
CA ASN A 450 -4.83 3.15 21.19
C ASN A 450 -6.27 2.74 20.87
N GLY A 451 -6.46 1.53 20.36
CA GLY A 451 -7.78 0.92 20.27
C GLY A 451 -8.40 0.70 21.64
N SER A 452 -9.70 0.45 21.64
CA SER A 452 -10.47 0.05 22.83
C SER A 452 -11.49 -1.06 22.55
N GLY A 453 -11.46 -1.64 21.35
CA GLY A 453 -12.29 -2.77 20.98
C GLY A 453 -11.61 -3.70 20.00
N SER A 454 -12.20 -4.87 19.78
CA SER A 454 -11.69 -5.93 18.90
C SER A 454 -12.62 -6.18 17.72
N GLN A 455 -12.05 -6.57 16.59
CA GLN A 455 -12.81 -7.06 15.45
C GLN A 455 -13.43 -8.41 15.76
N LEU A 456 -14.74 -8.58 15.53
CA LEU A 456 -15.45 -9.86 15.75
C LEU A 456 -15.78 -10.64 14.47
N THR A 457 -15.51 -10.11 13.28
CA THR A 457 -15.73 -10.87 12.04
C THR A 457 -14.83 -12.12 11.99
N THR A 458 -15.37 -13.21 11.44
CA THR A 458 -14.65 -14.46 11.19
C THR A 458 -14.07 -14.53 9.77
N LEU A 459 -14.13 -13.42 9.02
CA LEU A 459 -13.41 -13.29 7.76
C LEU A 459 -11.92 -12.97 7.98
N SER A 460 -11.58 -12.49 9.19
CA SER A 460 -10.23 -12.19 9.69
C SER A 460 -9.50 -11.05 8.97
N ARG A 461 -10.06 -10.56 7.85
CA ARG A 461 -9.58 -9.41 7.08
C ARG A 461 -9.36 -8.19 7.98
N TRP A 462 -8.13 -7.69 8.01
CA TRP A 462 -7.78 -6.37 8.53
C TRP A 462 -8.07 -5.36 7.42
N GLY A 463 -7.06 -4.88 6.71
CA GLY A 463 -7.15 -4.08 5.49
C GLY A 463 -5.91 -4.27 4.66
N ASP A 464 -6.03 -4.07 3.35
CA ASP A 464 -4.99 -4.36 2.36
C ASP A 464 -4.05 -3.17 2.09
N TYR A 465 -4.39 -2.00 2.66
CA TYR A 465 -3.74 -0.70 2.45
C TYR A 465 -3.57 0.06 3.77
N THR A 466 -2.52 0.87 3.82
CA THR A 466 -2.30 1.98 4.75
C THR A 466 -1.27 2.89 4.08
N SER A 467 -1.32 4.21 4.31
CA SER A 467 -0.50 5.13 3.52
C SER A 467 0.23 6.14 4.38
N MET A 468 1.55 6.21 4.20
CA MET A 468 2.42 7.25 4.70
C MET A 468 2.95 8.11 3.55
N ASN A 469 2.65 9.40 3.59
CA ASN A 469 2.96 10.36 2.53
C ASN A 469 3.70 11.58 3.09
N ILE A 470 4.43 12.27 2.22
CA ILE A 470 5.17 13.48 2.58
C ILE A 470 4.41 14.69 2.09
N ASP A 471 4.22 15.65 2.98
CA ASP A 471 3.62 16.93 2.67
C ASP A 471 4.46 17.70 1.63
N PRO A 472 3.94 17.96 0.42
CA PRO A 472 4.73 18.56 -0.65
C PRO A 472 5.06 20.04 -0.38
N THR A 473 4.45 20.67 0.64
CA THR A 473 4.69 22.10 0.95
C THR A 473 6.00 22.36 1.68
N ASP A 474 6.40 21.45 2.57
CA ASP A 474 7.62 21.56 3.35
C ASP A 474 8.58 20.38 3.17
N ASP A 475 8.08 19.29 2.57
CA ASP A 475 8.84 18.10 2.21
C ASP A 475 9.50 17.45 3.45
N CYS A 476 8.85 17.65 4.62
CA CYS A 476 9.27 17.23 5.96
C CYS A 476 8.13 16.59 6.77
N THR A 477 6.90 17.06 6.60
CA THR A 477 5.77 16.56 7.39
C THR A 477 5.29 15.24 6.82
N PHE A 478 5.30 14.20 7.65
CA PHE A 478 4.70 12.91 7.35
C PHE A 478 3.20 12.98 7.65
N TRP A 479 2.39 12.44 6.77
CA TRP A 479 0.97 12.18 6.98
C TRP A 479 0.73 10.68 6.94
N TYR A 480 -0.04 10.15 7.88
CA TYR A 480 -0.29 8.71 7.99
C TYR A 480 -1.77 8.44 8.28
N VAL A 481 -2.36 7.52 7.53
CA VAL A 481 -3.69 6.98 7.79
C VAL A 481 -3.64 5.47 7.96
N ASN A 482 -4.31 4.98 8.99
CA ASN A 482 -4.50 3.56 9.21
C ASN A 482 -5.81 3.32 9.97
N GLU A 483 -6.23 2.07 10.08
CA GLU A 483 -7.43 1.67 10.80
C GLU A 483 -7.16 1.27 12.26
N TYR A 484 -8.20 1.33 13.07
CA TYR A 484 -8.22 0.86 14.46
C TYR A 484 -9.64 0.47 14.88
N TYR A 485 -9.78 -0.14 16.06
CA TYR A 485 -11.08 -0.47 16.64
C TYR A 485 -11.31 0.27 17.96
N GLN A 486 -12.40 1.06 18.00
CA GLN A 486 -12.84 1.75 19.21
C GLN A 486 -13.86 0.94 20.02
N ILE A 487 -14.63 0.08 19.37
CA ILE A 487 -15.65 -0.75 20.00
C ILE A 487 -15.51 -2.19 19.51
N THR A 488 -15.78 -3.15 20.40
CA THR A 488 -15.76 -4.57 20.04
C THR A 488 -17.04 -4.92 19.29
N GLU A 489 -16.95 -5.11 17.97
CA GLU A 489 -18.09 -5.37 17.10
C GLU A 489 -17.65 -6.11 15.82
N LEU A 490 -18.60 -6.66 15.06
CA LEU A 490 -18.34 -7.47 13.86
C LEU A 490 -17.47 -6.76 12.81
N ALA A 491 -17.76 -5.51 12.48
CA ALA A 491 -17.03 -4.74 11.47
C ALA A 491 -17.16 -3.24 11.76
N ALA A 492 -16.58 -2.77 12.87
CA ALA A 492 -16.68 -1.37 13.32
C ALA A 492 -15.36 -0.62 13.25
N PHE A 493 -14.58 -0.89 12.19
CA PHE A 493 -13.34 -0.15 11.99
C PHE A 493 -13.62 1.36 11.96
N GLN A 494 -12.64 2.09 12.47
CA GLN A 494 -12.47 3.53 12.37
C GLN A 494 -11.11 3.76 11.71
N THR A 495 -10.90 4.91 11.08
CA THR A 495 -9.56 5.34 10.68
C THR A 495 -9.12 6.55 11.49
N ARG A 496 -7.81 6.70 11.63
CA ARG A 496 -7.20 7.88 12.24
C ARG A 496 -6.15 8.44 11.29
N ILE A 497 -6.20 9.74 11.06
CA ILE A 497 -5.19 10.46 10.29
C ILE A 497 -4.31 11.23 11.27
N ALA A 498 -3.00 11.16 11.06
CA ALA A 498 -2.02 11.89 11.86
C ALA A 498 -0.98 12.57 10.98
N SER A 499 -0.50 13.74 11.41
CA SER A 499 0.70 14.35 10.84
C SER A 499 1.78 14.57 11.89
N PHE A 500 3.04 14.43 11.50
CA PHE A 500 4.20 14.61 12.38
C PHE A 500 5.47 14.95 11.60
N LYS A 501 6.49 15.45 12.30
CA LYS A 501 7.83 15.71 11.74
C LYS A 501 8.87 14.97 12.54
N LEU A 502 9.92 14.51 11.86
CA LEU A 502 11.10 13.98 12.53
C LEU A 502 12.05 15.11 12.96
N PRO A 503 12.85 14.92 14.02
CA PRO A 503 13.72 15.96 14.54
C PRO A 503 14.70 16.50 13.50
N GLY A 504 14.70 17.82 13.31
CA GLY A 504 15.68 18.51 12.48
C GLY A 504 15.24 18.77 11.04
N CYS A 505 14.12 18.24 10.55
CA CYS A 505 13.54 18.66 9.27
C CYS A 505 12.63 19.88 9.48
N GLN A 506 12.89 20.97 8.75
CA GLN A 506 12.14 22.23 8.85
C GLN A 506 11.60 22.65 7.50
#